data_AF-A0A955DE72-F1
#
_entry.id   AF-A0A955DE72-F1
#
_cell.length_a   1.000
_cell.length_b   1.000
_cell.length_c   1.000
_cell.angle_alpha   90.00
_cell.angle_beta   90.00
_cell.angle_gamma   90.00
#
_symmetry.space_group_name_H-M   'P 1'
#
loop_
_entity.id
_entity.type
_entity.pdbx_description
1 polymer ?
#
loop_
_entity_poly.entity_id
_entity_poly.type
_entity_poly.pdbx_seq_one_letter_code
_entity_poly.pdbx_strand_id
1 'polypeptide(L)'
;MIPHRRRPRAALLLTFAALPLTACAPHPTPDALVTRRVDLVDDAGIVRARLGIDADGSAGLFLIGPDGLNRAALITDDAQTALYLFDPDGAIRVGVAQFAHGGGGVALHGAAGRGATVLYMKDGAGSLTLFDPDGATRARWPDSPAPTATGDDR
;
A
#
# COMPACT_ATOMS: atom_id res chain seq x y z
N MET A 1 60.27 -51.99 55.50
CA MET A 1 58.81 -51.82 55.38
C MET A 1 58.55 -50.33 55.12
N ILE A 2 57.89 -50.02 54.02
CA ILE A 2 57.94 -48.75 53.26
C ILE A 2 57.00 -47.68 53.85
N PRO A 3 57.39 -46.38 53.94
CA PRO A 3 56.50 -45.32 54.40
C PRO A 3 55.73 -44.69 53.23
N HIS A 4 54.40 -44.56 53.34
CA HIS A 4 53.59 -43.84 52.35
C HIS A 4 53.30 -42.40 52.79
N ARG A 5 53.81 -41.47 51.99
CA ARG A 5 53.65 -40.01 52.09
C ARG A 5 52.20 -39.57 51.83
N ARG A 6 51.71 -38.60 52.62
CA ARG A 6 50.50 -37.82 52.35
C ARG A 6 50.72 -36.90 51.13
N ARG A 7 49.76 -36.86 50.20
CA ARG A 7 49.74 -35.90 49.07
C ARG A 7 48.87 -34.69 49.41
N PRO A 8 49.31 -33.44 49.21
CA PRO A 8 48.42 -32.28 49.24
C PRO A 8 47.69 -32.16 47.89
N ARG A 9 46.38 -31.87 47.91
CA ARG A 9 45.62 -31.51 46.70
C ARG A 9 45.47 -29.99 46.65
N ALA A 10 45.91 -29.43 45.53
CA ALA A 10 45.95 -28.02 45.21
C ALA A 10 44.55 -27.40 45.18
N ALA A 11 44.44 -26.18 45.71
CA ALA A 11 43.28 -25.32 45.53
C ALA A 11 43.34 -24.68 44.13
N LEU A 12 42.32 -24.93 43.32
CA LEU A 12 42.12 -24.32 42.01
C LEU A 12 41.39 -22.98 42.22
N LEU A 13 42.11 -21.86 42.12
CA LEU A 13 41.48 -20.53 42.02
C LEU A 13 40.89 -20.37 40.61
N LEU A 14 39.56 -20.37 40.50
CA LEU A 14 38.85 -19.89 39.30
C LEU A 14 38.81 -18.36 39.33
N THR A 15 39.52 -17.71 38.44
CA THR A 15 39.35 -16.28 38.13
C THR A 15 38.13 -16.11 37.22
N PHE A 16 37.07 -15.48 37.73
CA PHE A 16 35.98 -14.97 36.90
C PHE A 16 36.50 -13.76 36.12
N ALA A 17 36.68 -13.90 34.81
CA ALA A 17 36.87 -12.77 33.93
C ALA A 17 35.54 -12.01 33.83
N ALA A 18 35.45 -10.86 34.48
CA ALA A 18 34.35 -9.93 34.31
C ALA A 18 34.41 -9.37 32.87
N LEU A 19 33.55 -9.86 31.99
CA LEU A 19 33.33 -9.29 30.66
C LEU A 19 32.59 -7.96 30.85
N PRO A 20 33.13 -6.83 30.39
CA PRO A 20 32.42 -5.56 30.46
C PRO A 20 31.16 -5.64 29.60
N LEU A 21 30.02 -5.25 30.18
CA LEU A 21 28.80 -4.95 29.44
C LEU A 21 29.09 -3.72 28.59
N THR A 22 29.53 -3.94 27.35
CA THR A 22 29.66 -2.87 26.37
C THR A 22 28.26 -2.31 26.13
N ALA A 23 28.02 -1.09 26.60
CA ALA A 23 26.82 -0.34 26.25
C ALA A 23 26.72 -0.32 24.72
N CYS A 24 25.57 -0.75 24.19
CA CYS A 24 25.32 -0.74 22.76
C CYS A 24 25.43 0.72 22.29
N ALA A 25 26.49 1.03 21.52
CA ALA A 25 26.58 2.32 20.85
C ALA A 25 25.34 2.46 19.96
N PRO A 26 24.74 3.67 19.86
CA PRO A 26 23.63 3.89 18.95
C PRO A 26 24.04 3.44 17.55
N HIS A 27 23.31 2.47 17.00
CA HIS A 27 23.53 2.04 15.63
C HIS A 27 23.24 3.22 14.71
N PRO A 28 24.14 3.54 13.76
CA PRO A 28 23.83 4.55 12.77
C PRO A 28 22.59 4.08 12.00
N THR A 29 21.53 4.89 12.05
CA THR A 29 20.36 4.66 11.22
C THR A 29 20.80 4.80 9.77
N PRO A 30 20.65 3.77 8.92
CA PRO A 30 21.02 3.89 7.53
C PRO A 30 20.19 4.99 6.86
N ASP A 31 20.82 5.81 6.01
CA ASP A 31 20.14 6.87 5.27
C ASP A 31 19.10 6.32 4.27
N ALA A 32 19.27 5.07 3.82
CA ALA A 32 18.38 4.40 2.87
C ALA A 32 18.23 2.90 3.14
N LEU A 33 17.00 2.40 2.96
CA LEU A 33 16.68 0.98 2.89
C LEU A 33 16.43 0.60 1.42
N VAL A 34 17.32 -0.20 0.83
CA VAL A 34 17.16 -0.70 -0.55
C VAL A 34 16.63 -2.13 -0.51
N THR A 35 15.37 -2.31 -0.86
CA THR A 35 14.70 -3.62 -0.93
C THR A 35 13.63 -3.60 -2.00
N ARG A 36 13.24 -4.77 -2.50
CA ARG A 36 12.09 -4.92 -3.40
C ARG A 36 10.75 -4.87 -2.66
N ARG A 37 10.76 -5.18 -1.36
CA ARG A 37 9.55 -5.34 -0.56
C ARG A 37 9.80 -5.15 0.92
N VAL A 38 8.83 -4.51 1.59
CA VAL A 38 8.70 -4.38 3.03
C VAL A 38 7.30 -4.85 3.41
N ASP A 39 7.22 -5.87 4.27
CA ASP A 39 5.96 -6.33 4.86
C ASP A 39 5.89 -5.90 6.33
N LEU A 40 4.78 -5.27 6.70
CA LEU A 40 4.41 -5.07 8.09
C LEU A 40 3.52 -6.24 8.52
N VAL A 41 3.94 -6.99 9.53
CA VAL A 41 3.20 -8.13 10.08
C VAL A 41 2.67 -7.82 11.49
N ASP A 42 1.56 -8.44 11.88
CA ASP A 42 1.07 -8.43 13.25
C ASP A 42 1.71 -9.54 14.11
N ASP A 43 1.31 -9.63 15.39
CA ASP A 43 1.86 -10.60 16.36
C ASP A 43 1.62 -12.06 15.97
N ALA A 44 0.64 -12.33 15.09
CA ALA A 44 0.36 -13.66 14.55
C ALA A 44 1.17 -13.95 13.27
N GLY A 45 1.99 -13.01 12.80
CA GLY A 45 2.76 -13.11 11.57
C GLY A 45 1.94 -12.80 10.31
N ILE A 46 0.73 -12.26 10.44
CA ILE A 46 -0.14 -11.92 9.29
C ILE A 46 0.26 -10.55 8.75
N VAL A 47 0.46 -10.46 7.44
CA VAL A 47 0.80 -9.18 6.78
C VAL A 47 -0.40 -8.22 6.83
N ARG A 48 -0.17 -7.02 7.36
CA ARG A 48 -1.17 -5.94 7.47
C ARG A 48 -0.90 -4.75 6.56
N ALA A 49 0.35 -4.59 6.12
CA ALA A 49 0.68 -3.65 5.06
C ALA A 49 1.88 -4.13 4.25
N ARG A 50 1.97 -3.69 3.00
CA ARG A 50 3.07 -4.01 2.10
C ARG A 50 3.47 -2.80 1.28
N LEU A 51 4.76 -2.49 1.24
CA LEU A 51 5.37 -1.59 0.27
C LEU A 51 6.27 -2.42 -0.65
N GLY A 52 6.12 -2.30 -1.97
CA GLY A 52 7.02 -3.00 -2.88
C GLY A 52 6.64 -2.87 -4.35
N ILE A 53 7.33 -3.68 -5.16
CA ILE A 53 7.05 -3.83 -6.59
C ILE A 53 6.32 -5.17 -6.80
N ASP A 54 5.17 -5.14 -7.45
CA ASP A 54 4.38 -6.34 -7.78
C ASP A 54 4.95 -7.06 -9.02
N ALA A 55 4.43 -8.25 -9.33
CA ALA A 55 4.92 -9.10 -10.41
C ALA A 55 4.78 -8.46 -11.80
N ASP A 56 3.81 -7.56 -11.97
CA ASP A 56 3.58 -6.80 -13.19
C ASP A 56 4.50 -5.55 -13.31
N GLY A 57 5.35 -5.30 -12.31
CA GLY A 57 6.25 -4.15 -12.26
C GLY A 57 5.64 -2.89 -11.63
N SER A 58 4.35 -2.92 -11.26
CA SER A 58 3.72 -1.80 -10.56
C SER A 58 4.33 -1.59 -9.17
N ALA A 59 4.51 -0.33 -8.78
CA ALA A 59 4.91 0.02 -7.42
C ALA A 59 3.65 0.25 -6.59
N GLY A 60 3.61 -0.31 -5.37
CA GLY A 60 2.41 -0.23 -4.54
C GLY A 60 2.67 -0.17 -3.05
N LEU A 61 1.79 0.57 -2.36
CA LEU A 61 1.57 0.53 -0.92
C LEU A 61 0.17 -0.02 -0.66
N PHE A 62 0.07 -1.14 0.04
CA PHE A 62 -1.17 -1.85 0.31
C PHE A 62 -1.45 -1.92 1.81
N LEU A 63 -2.69 -1.67 2.21
CA LEU A 63 -3.21 -2.01 3.53
C LEU A 63 -4.08 -3.25 3.40
N ILE A 64 -3.79 -4.27 4.21
CA ILE A 64 -4.31 -5.63 4.04
C ILE A 64 -5.16 -6.02 5.25
N GLY A 65 -6.40 -6.43 4.96
CA GLY A 65 -7.35 -6.94 5.94
C GLY A 65 -6.92 -8.30 6.51
N PRO A 66 -7.53 -8.73 7.63
CA PRO A 66 -7.23 -10.04 8.23
C PRO A 66 -7.60 -11.22 7.34
N ASP A 67 -8.49 -11.00 6.37
CA ASP A 67 -8.89 -11.92 5.31
C ASP A 67 -7.91 -11.96 4.11
N GLY A 68 -6.81 -11.20 4.17
CA GLY A 68 -5.81 -11.13 3.11
C GLY A 68 -6.20 -10.24 1.93
N LEU A 69 -7.40 -9.64 1.94
CA LEU A 69 -7.85 -8.71 0.91
C LEU A 69 -7.33 -7.30 1.18
N ASN A 70 -7.03 -6.57 0.11
CA ASN A 70 -6.66 -5.16 0.22
C ASN A 70 -7.86 -4.33 0.71
N ARG A 71 -7.60 -3.38 1.61
CA ARG A 71 -8.56 -2.38 2.10
C ARG A 71 -8.27 -0.99 1.57
N ALA A 72 -6.99 -0.71 1.32
CA ALA A 72 -6.56 0.46 0.58
C ALA A 72 -5.30 0.12 -0.23
N ALA A 73 -5.11 0.80 -1.35
CA ALA A 73 -3.89 0.70 -2.13
C ALA A 73 -3.53 2.05 -2.77
N LEU A 74 -2.27 2.45 -2.69
CA LEU A 74 -1.67 3.48 -3.53
C LEU A 74 -0.78 2.75 -4.54
N ILE A 75 -1.08 2.88 -5.83
CA ILE A 75 -0.45 2.13 -6.91
C ILE A 75 0.03 3.10 -7.99
N THR A 76 1.22 2.86 -8.52
CA THR A 76 1.74 3.51 -9.72
C THR A 76 2.20 2.46 -10.71
N ASP A 77 1.70 2.59 -11.94
CA ASP A 77 2.07 1.81 -13.11
C ASP A 77 2.21 2.72 -14.34
N ASP A 78 2.44 2.15 -15.52
CA ASP A 78 2.60 2.91 -16.77
C ASP A 78 1.31 3.62 -17.23
N ALA A 79 0.15 3.16 -16.78
CA ALA A 79 -1.15 3.70 -17.15
C ALA A 79 -1.62 4.81 -16.19
N GLN A 80 -1.27 4.72 -14.90
CA GLN A 80 -1.80 5.61 -13.87
C GLN A 80 -0.99 5.66 -12.58
N THR A 81 -1.26 6.71 -11.79
CA THR A 81 -1.05 6.71 -10.34
C THR A 81 -2.40 6.85 -9.65
N ALA A 82 -2.73 5.91 -8.77
CA ALA A 82 -4.06 5.81 -8.19
C ALA A 82 -4.07 5.42 -6.70
N LEU A 83 -5.01 5.99 -5.97
CA LEU A 83 -5.40 5.61 -4.61
C LEU A 83 -6.78 4.95 -4.66
N TYR A 84 -6.88 3.73 -4.13
CA TYR A 84 -8.12 2.96 -4.06
C TYR A 84 -8.49 2.62 -2.62
N LEU A 85 -9.79 2.67 -2.31
CA LEU A 85 -10.38 2.07 -1.12
C LEU A 85 -11.32 0.95 -1.55
N PHE A 86 -11.24 -0.19 -0.87
CA PHE A 86 -11.96 -1.41 -1.23
C PHE A 86 -13.01 -1.75 -0.16
N ASP A 87 -14.07 -2.43 -0.56
CA ASP A 87 -15.05 -3.01 0.36
C ASP A 87 -14.60 -4.36 0.95
N PRO A 88 -15.41 -4.99 1.81
CA PRO A 88 -15.13 -6.32 2.35
C PRO A 88 -14.85 -7.40 1.29
N ASP A 89 -15.51 -7.34 0.14
CA ASP A 89 -15.42 -8.31 -0.95
C ASP A 89 -14.24 -8.02 -1.90
N GLY A 90 -13.49 -6.94 -1.67
CA GLY A 90 -12.34 -6.53 -2.48
C GLY A 90 -12.70 -5.68 -3.70
N ALA A 91 -13.93 -5.18 -3.81
CA ALA A 91 -14.33 -4.28 -4.89
C ALA A 91 -13.98 -2.82 -4.56
N ILE A 92 -13.53 -2.06 -5.56
CA ILE A 92 -13.20 -0.64 -5.42
C ILE A 92 -14.47 0.17 -5.11
N ARG A 93 -14.43 0.96 -4.04
CA ARG A 93 -15.50 1.88 -3.61
C ARG A 93 -15.13 3.33 -3.74
N VAL A 94 -13.85 3.64 -3.62
CA VAL A 94 -13.33 4.97 -3.88
C VAL A 94 -12.09 4.81 -4.75
N GLY A 95 -12.01 5.58 -5.83
CA GLY A 95 -10.82 5.70 -6.65
C GLY A 95 -10.45 7.16 -6.83
N VAL A 96 -9.17 7.48 -6.67
CA VAL A 96 -8.59 8.76 -7.08
C VAL A 96 -7.43 8.41 -8.00
N ALA A 97 -7.47 8.85 -9.25
CA ALA A 97 -6.47 8.45 -10.23
C ALA A 97 -6.05 9.62 -11.11
N GLN A 98 -4.75 9.69 -11.40
CA GLN A 98 -4.20 10.45 -12.52
C GLN A 98 -3.70 9.45 -13.56
N PHE A 99 -4.15 9.60 -14.79
CA PHE A 99 -3.84 8.69 -15.88
C PHE A 99 -2.76 9.27 -16.79
N ALA A 100 -1.94 8.41 -17.39
CA ALA A 100 -0.83 8.79 -18.27
C ALA A 100 -1.27 9.62 -19.50
N HIS A 101 -2.48 9.38 -20.00
CA HIS A 101 -3.09 10.14 -21.10
C HIS A 101 -3.61 11.55 -20.71
N GLY A 102 -3.21 12.08 -19.54
CA GLY A 102 -3.48 13.44 -19.09
C GLY A 102 -4.79 13.65 -18.33
N GLY A 103 -5.73 12.71 -18.41
CA GLY A 103 -6.97 12.74 -17.62
C GLY A 103 -6.76 12.32 -16.17
N GLY A 104 -7.70 12.65 -15.30
CA GLY A 104 -7.71 12.22 -13.90
C GLY A 104 -9.06 12.44 -13.25
N GLY A 105 -9.30 11.81 -12.10
CA GLY A 105 -10.60 11.93 -11.45
C GLY A 105 -10.72 11.28 -10.08
N VAL A 106 -11.90 11.47 -9.51
CA VAL A 106 -12.36 10.84 -8.27
C VAL A 106 -13.67 10.14 -8.57
N ALA A 107 -13.77 8.87 -8.18
CA ALA A 107 -14.98 8.07 -8.30
C ALA A 107 -15.37 7.51 -6.93
N LEU A 108 -16.65 7.62 -6.58
CA LEU A 108 -17.28 6.87 -5.50
C LEU A 108 -18.21 5.85 -6.15
N HIS A 109 -17.99 4.56 -5.93
CA HIS A 109 -18.76 3.47 -6.53
C HIS A 109 -19.75 2.88 -5.52
N GLY A 110 -21.01 2.74 -5.94
CA GLY A 110 -21.98 1.89 -5.25
C GLY A 110 -21.74 0.40 -5.50
N ALA A 111 -22.67 -0.43 -5.03
CA ALA A 111 -22.55 -1.90 -5.04
C ALA A 111 -22.24 -2.44 -6.45
N ALA A 112 -21.28 -3.37 -6.52
CA ALA A 112 -20.81 -3.98 -7.76
C ALA A 112 -20.35 -2.96 -8.83
N GLY A 113 -19.83 -1.80 -8.41
CA GLY A 113 -19.34 -0.75 -9.31
C GLY A 113 -20.42 0.17 -9.88
N ARG A 114 -21.71 -0.06 -9.57
CA ARG A 114 -22.86 0.72 -10.07
C ARG A 114 -23.24 1.87 -9.15
N GLY A 115 -24.07 2.81 -9.58
CA GLY A 115 -24.51 3.93 -8.72
C GLY A 115 -23.35 4.80 -8.28
N ALA A 116 -22.52 5.21 -9.24
CA ALA A 116 -21.31 5.97 -8.96
C ALA A 116 -21.55 7.49 -8.95
N THR A 117 -20.65 8.20 -8.29
CA THR A 117 -20.43 9.64 -8.46
C THR A 117 -19.02 9.84 -8.96
N VAL A 118 -18.84 10.50 -10.10
CA VAL A 118 -17.54 10.63 -10.76
C VAL A 118 -17.24 12.09 -11.06
N LEU A 119 -16.16 12.61 -10.50
CA LEU A 119 -15.50 13.83 -10.94
C LEU A 119 -14.36 13.44 -11.88
N TYR A 120 -14.31 14.02 -13.08
CA TYR A 120 -13.29 13.75 -14.08
C TYR A 120 -12.79 15.04 -14.71
N MET A 121 -11.49 15.15 -14.93
CA MET A 121 -10.81 16.28 -15.52
C MET A 121 -9.92 15.80 -16.66
N LYS A 122 -9.93 16.49 -17.79
CA LYS A 122 -8.99 16.28 -18.90
C LYS A 122 -8.90 17.55 -19.75
N ASP A 123 -7.69 17.91 -20.18
CA ASP A 123 -7.43 19.04 -21.08
C ASP A 123 -8.07 20.37 -20.59
N GLY A 124 -8.05 20.59 -19.28
CA GLY A 124 -8.65 21.78 -18.63
C GLY A 124 -10.18 21.76 -18.53
N ALA A 125 -10.85 20.76 -19.10
CA ALA A 125 -12.29 20.55 -18.97
C ALA A 125 -12.58 19.55 -17.85
N GLY A 126 -13.53 19.92 -16.98
CA GLY A 126 -14.02 19.09 -15.88
C GLY A 126 -15.45 18.63 -16.08
N SER A 127 -15.80 17.47 -15.55
CA SER A 127 -17.19 17.09 -15.34
C SER A 127 -17.45 16.33 -14.05
N LEU A 128 -18.56 16.60 -13.39
CA LEU A 128 -19.15 15.82 -12.30
C LEU A 128 -20.35 15.05 -12.85
N THR A 129 -20.38 13.73 -12.72
CA THR A 129 -21.48 12.87 -13.18
C THR A 129 -22.03 12.05 -12.02
N LEU A 130 -23.35 12.03 -11.89
CA LEU A 130 -24.09 11.19 -10.96
C LEU A 130 -24.77 10.07 -11.74
N PHE A 131 -24.58 8.82 -11.32
CA PHE A 131 -25.22 7.65 -11.91
C PHE A 131 -26.27 7.07 -10.95
N ASP A 132 -27.31 6.46 -11.49
CA ASP A 132 -28.27 5.66 -10.72
C ASP A 132 -27.74 4.25 -10.42
N PRO A 133 -28.44 3.45 -9.59
CA PRO A 133 -28.03 2.10 -9.24
C PRO A 133 -27.89 1.11 -10.41
N ASP A 134 -28.49 1.42 -11.57
CA ASP A 134 -28.37 0.63 -12.80
C ASP A 134 -27.20 1.09 -13.68
N GLY A 135 -26.58 2.23 -13.34
CA GLY A 135 -25.45 2.82 -14.03
C GLY A 135 -25.83 3.88 -15.06
N ALA A 136 -27.10 4.28 -15.15
CA ALA A 136 -27.52 5.35 -16.04
C ALA A 136 -27.20 6.73 -15.46
N THR A 137 -26.79 7.67 -16.32
CA THR A 137 -26.52 9.05 -15.89
C THR A 137 -27.81 9.73 -15.43
N ARG A 138 -27.84 10.15 -14.16
CA ARG A 138 -28.91 10.98 -13.59
C ARG A 138 -28.67 12.47 -13.81
N ALA A 139 -27.42 12.90 -13.72
CA ALA A 139 -27.04 14.29 -13.91
C ALA A 139 -25.56 14.40 -14.28
N ARG A 140 -25.19 15.45 -15.01
CA ARG A 140 -23.81 15.77 -15.34
C ARG A 140 -23.60 17.28 -15.32
N TRP A 141 -22.48 17.74 -14.78
CA TRP A 141 -22.10 19.16 -14.81
C TRP A 141 -20.68 19.35 -15.33
N PRO A 142 -20.41 20.33 -16.20
CA PRO A 142 -21.43 21.05 -16.98
C PRO A 142 -22.21 20.06 -17.86
N ASP A 143 -23.49 20.35 -18.09
CA ASP A 143 -24.24 19.64 -19.12
C ASP A 143 -23.50 19.87 -20.45
N SER A 144 -22.94 18.83 -21.07
CA SER A 144 -22.42 18.99 -22.42
C SER A 144 -23.61 19.36 -23.31
N PRO A 145 -23.61 20.51 -24.01
CA PRO A 145 -24.64 20.75 -25.01
C PRO A 145 -24.57 19.61 -26.02
N ALA A 146 -25.73 19.06 -26.40
CA ALA A 146 -25.78 18.16 -27.55
C ALA A 146 -25.05 18.85 -28.72
N PRO A 147 -24.20 18.16 -29.50
CA PRO A 147 -23.69 18.74 -30.73
C PRO A 147 -24.90 19.24 -31.51
N THR A 148 -25.01 20.55 -31.69
CA THR A 148 -26.05 21.13 -32.52
C THR A 148 -25.84 20.50 -33.89
N ALA A 149 -26.78 19.67 -34.31
CA ALA A 149 -26.93 19.30 -35.70
C ALA A 149 -27.36 20.56 -36.45
N THR A 150 -26.41 21.46 -36.68
CA THR A 150 -26.45 22.39 -37.80
C THR A 150 -25.73 21.60 -38.89
N GLY A 151 -26.44 20.87 -39.74
CA GLY A 151 -27.49 21.43 -40.57
C GLY A 151 -26.86 21.56 -41.95
N ASP A 152 -27.18 20.59 -42.79
CA ASP A 152 -27.15 20.68 -44.24
C ASP A 152 -27.43 22.12 -44.71
N ASP A 153 -26.46 22.73 -45.38
CA ASP A 153 -26.73 23.75 -46.40
C ASP A 153 -25.72 23.54 -47.55
N ARG A 154 -26.20 22.79 -48.56
CA ARG A 154 -25.96 22.91 -50.01
C ARG A 154 -24.61 23.43 -50.52
#